data_AF-A0AAV1Z0G7-F1
#
_entry.id   AF-A0AAV1Z0G7-F1
#
_cell.length_a   1.000
_cell.length_b   1.000
_cell.length_c   1.000
_cell.angle_alpha   90.00
_cell.angle_beta   90.00
_cell.angle_gamma   90.00
#
_symmetry.space_group_name_H-M   'P 1'
#
loop_
_entity.id
_entity.type
_entity.pdbx_description
1 polymer ?
#
loop_
_entity_poly.entity_id
_entity_poly.type
_entity_poly.pdbx_seq_one_letter_code
_entity_poly.pdbx_strand_id
1 'polypeptide(L)'
;MCHIDESDHIVNGSTMEVIQTYPFLKSFLAGSVSGTCSTLLFQPLDLIKTRLQNASKNGANRHGIYPLVVQVLKNEKMIGLWRGTLPSIMRCVPGVGMYFSSLHWLQTNYGSSEDPSPFESICFGVLARSFSGATLLPVTVLKTRYEVFIINFFVLREVIKKIFCILNTIGLFSGLIPTLLRDAPFSGIYLMFYTQTKKMVPLCEFHCIFSALVYINKFHFSTKITILNNFYLKPADVIKTKMQLYPQKYNTVPVAVTLVFKDNGVRGFFIGMVPRVVRRTLMAAMAWTVYEQVIRYAGLK
;
A
#
# COMPACT_ATOMS: atom_id res chain seq x y z
N MET A 1 7.87 -48.21 -9.51
CA MET A 1 8.38 -47.40 -10.64
C MET A 1 7.26 -46.45 -11.01
N CYS A 2 7.57 -45.16 -11.08
CA CYS A 2 6.65 -44.02 -11.03
C CYS A 2 5.53 -44.01 -12.08
N HIS A 3 4.28 -43.83 -11.62
CA HIS A 3 3.24 -43.14 -12.38
C HIS A 3 3.31 -41.67 -11.97
N ILE A 4 3.72 -40.78 -12.89
CA ILE A 4 3.65 -39.33 -12.71
C ILE A 4 2.58 -38.81 -13.67
N ASP A 5 1.67 -38.04 -13.07
CA ASP A 5 0.45 -37.46 -13.60
C ASP A 5 0.63 -36.64 -14.90
N GLU A 6 -0.06 -37.06 -15.95
CA GLU A 6 -0.20 -36.35 -17.23
C GLU A 6 -1.32 -35.27 -17.17
N SER A 7 -2.05 -35.19 -16.06
CA SER A 7 -3.19 -34.29 -15.82
C SER A 7 -2.79 -32.87 -15.38
N ASP A 8 -1.59 -32.67 -14.82
CA ASP A 8 -1.15 -31.34 -14.34
C ASP A 8 -0.65 -30.41 -15.47
N HIS A 9 -0.23 -30.96 -16.62
CA HIS A 9 0.26 -30.16 -17.74
C HIS A 9 -0.86 -29.58 -18.62
N ILE A 10 -2.02 -30.23 -18.70
CA ILE A 10 -3.17 -29.78 -19.52
C ILE A 10 -3.97 -28.68 -18.78
N VAL A 11 -4.03 -28.72 -17.45
CA VAL A 11 -4.71 -27.70 -16.63
C VAL A 11 -3.93 -26.37 -16.62
N ASN A 12 -2.59 -26.41 -16.68
CA ASN A 12 -1.75 -25.21 -16.76
C ASN A 12 -1.81 -24.51 -18.14
N GLY A 13 -2.01 -25.26 -19.24
CA GLY A 13 -2.13 -24.69 -20.59
C GLY A 13 -3.40 -23.85 -20.75
N SER A 14 -4.55 -24.37 -20.30
CA SER A 14 -5.84 -23.69 -20.40
C SER A 14 -5.96 -22.45 -19.50
N THR A 15 -5.36 -22.47 -18.30
CA THR A 15 -5.33 -21.28 -17.42
C THR A 15 -4.42 -20.18 -17.95
N MET A 16 -3.27 -20.52 -18.55
CA MET A 16 -2.40 -19.53 -19.19
C MET A 16 -3.04 -18.90 -20.44
N GLU A 17 -3.79 -19.67 -21.24
CA GLU A 17 -4.56 -19.14 -22.37
C GLU A 17 -5.71 -18.22 -21.92
N VAL A 18 -6.47 -18.59 -20.88
CA VAL A 18 -7.52 -17.72 -20.31
C VAL A 18 -6.95 -16.41 -19.75
N ILE A 19 -5.75 -16.45 -19.17
CA ILE A 19 -5.05 -15.25 -18.68
C ILE A 19 -4.59 -14.34 -19.84
N GLN A 20 -4.32 -14.89 -21.03
CA GLN A 20 -3.96 -14.13 -22.22
C GLN A 20 -5.19 -13.46 -22.87
N THR A 21 -6.38 -14.07 -22.79
CA THR A 21 -7.59 -13.59 -23.47
C THR A 21 -8.26 -12.39 -22.78
N TYR A 22 -8.01 -12.14 -21.49
CA TYR A 22 -8.63 -11.02 -20.75
C TYR A 22 -7.59 -10.01 -20.21
N PRO A 23 -7.44 -8.81 -20.82
CA PRO A 23 -6.43 -7.82 -20.42
C PRO A 23 -6.60 -7.32 -18.97
N PHE A 24 -7.83 -7.32 -18.47
CA PHE A 24 -8.15 -7.02 -17.07
C PHE A 24 -7.59 -8.08 -16.11
N LEU A 25 -7.82 -9.37 -16.40
CA LEU A 25 -7.39 -10.47 -15.53
C LEU A 25 -5.87 -10.54 -15.45
N LYS A 26 -5.18 -10.35 -16.57
CA LYS A 26 -3.71 -10.24 -16.63
C LYS A 26 -3.19 -9.13 -15.72
N SER A 27 -3.77 -7.93 -15.82
CA SER A 27 -3.36 -6.76 -15.02
C SER A 27 -3.65 -6.96 -13.53
N PHE A 28 -4.80 -7.55 -13.20
CA PHE A 28 -5.20 -7.88 -11.84
C PHE A 28 -4.27 -8.93 -11.20
N LEU A 29 -3.99 -10.03 -11.88
CA LEU A 29 -3.11 -11.09 -11.39
C LEU A 29 -1.68 -10.60 -11.22
N ALA A 30 -1.13 -9.93 -12.24
CA ALA A 30 0.20 -9.34 -12.16
C ALA A 30 0.30 -8.34 -11.00
N GLY A 31 -0.69 -7.46 -10.83
CA GLY A 31 -0.77 -6.51 -9.73
C GLY A 31 -0.90 -7.18 -8.36
N SER A 32 -1.71 -8.25 -8.27
CA SER A 32 -1.95 -8.98 -7.02
C SER A 32 -0.72 -9.79 -6.57
N VAL A 33 -0.05 -10.49 -7.49
CA VAL A 33 1.18 -11.25 -7.21
C VAL A 33 2.31 -10.31 -6.83
N SER A 34 2.54 -9.25 -7.62
CA SER A 34 3.55 -8.23 -7.33
C SER A 34 3.31 -7.53 -5.98
N GLY A 35 2.05 -7.17 -5.71
CA GLY A 35 1.64 -6.55 -4.44
C GLY A 35 1.81 -7.48 -3.24
N THR A 36 1.55 -8.78 -3.41
CA THR A 36 1.73 -9.79 -2.37
C THR A 36 3.22 -10.03 -2.07
N CYS A 37 4.04 -10.20 -3.10
CA CYS A 37 5.49 -10.34 -2.95
C CYS A 37 6.11 -9.11 -2.26
N SER A 38 5.73 -7.91 -2.70
CA SER A 38 6.14 -6.65 -2.07
C SER A 38 5.71 -6.57 -0.60
N THR A 39 4.49 -7.01 -0.29
CA THR A 39 3.98 -7.04 1.08
C THR A 39 4.81 -7.97 1.96
N LEU A 40 5.11 -9.18 1.48
CA LEU A 40 5.93 -10.15 2.20
C LEU A 40 7.34 -9.64 2.50
N LEU A 41 7.98 -9.01 1.51
CA LEU A 41 9.34 -8.51 1.69
C LEU A 41 9.41 -7.32 2.66
N PHE A 42 8.43 -6.41 2.59
CA PHE A 42 8.47 -5.15 3.34
C PHE A 42 7.62 -5.13 4.61
N GLN A 43 6.97 -6.24 4.98
CA GLN A 43 6.17 -6.35 6.21
C GLN A 43 6.95 -5.99 7.48
N PRO A 44 8.23 -6.41 7.67
CA PRO A 44 8.99 -6.04 8.86
C PRO A 44 9.07 -4.52 9.07
N LEU A 45 9.23 -3.76 7.99
CA LEU A 45 9.30 -2.29 8.06
C LEU A 45 7.95 -1.66 8.39
N ASP A 46 6.86 -2.24 7.89
CA ASP A 46 5.49 -1.83 8.24
C ASP A 46 5.22 -2.03 9.74
N LEU A 47 5.59 -3.21 10.28
CA LEU A 47 5.43 -3.54 11.70
C LEU A 47 6.22 -2.58 12.61
N ILE A 48 7.50 -2.36 12.31
CA ILE A 48 8.37 -1.45 13.09
C ILE A 48 7.78 -0.04 13.07
N LYS A 49 7.32 0.43 11.91
CA LYS A 49 6.70 1.76 11.77
C LYS A 49 5.48 1.89 12.67
N THR A 50 4.54 0.95 12.61
CA THR A 50 3.26 1.07 13.33
C THR A 50 3.44 0.92 14.84
N ARG A 51 4.34 0.05 15.28
CA ARG A 51 4.71 -0.06 16.71
C ARG A 51 5.44 1.17 17.24
N LEU A 52 6.34 1.75 16.45
CA LEU A 52 7.02 2.99 16.81
C LEU A 52 6.02 4.16 16.92
N GLN A 53 5.05 4.23 16.00
CA GLN A 53 3.94 5.19 16.09
C GLN A 53 3.07 4.97 17.33
N ASN A 54 2.93 3.73 17.81
CA ASN A 54 2.20 3.42 19.03
C ASN A 54 2.97 3.77 20.32
N ALA A 55 4.27 3.45 20.38
CA ALA A 55 5.12 3.48 21.58
C ALA A 55 5.20 4.84 22.30
N SER A 56 4.84 5.93 21.63
CA SER A 56 4.83 7.30 22.17
C SER A 56 4.00 7.51 23.46
N LYS A 57 3.14 6.55 23.87
CA LYS A 57 2.35 6.65 25.12
C LYS A 57 3.06 6.15 26.38
N ASN A 58 4.01 5.23 26.29
CA ASN A 58 4.60 4.62 27.48
C ASN A 58 5.87 5.37 27.82
N GLY A 59 5.76 6.40 28.68
CA GLY A 59 6.87 7.25 29.14
C GLY A 59 8.10 6.52 29.69
N ALA A 60 8.07 5.20 29.80
CA ALA A 60 9.20 4.36 30.17
C ALA A 60 10.14 3.98 29.01
N ASN A 61 9.70 4.01 27.74
CA ASN A 61 10.52 3.46 26.64
C ASN A 61 10.40 4.30 25.34
N ARG A 62 11.15 5.41 25.28
CA ARG A 62 11.51 6.12 24.03
C ARG A 62 12.52 5.30 23.22
N HIS A 63 12.20 4.05 22.98
CA HIS A 63 13.07 3.13 22.28
C HIS A 63 13.10 3.50 20.80
N GLY A 64 14.29 3.85 20.32
CA GLY A 64 14.58 3.96 18.90
C GLY A 64 14.28 2.65 18.16
N ILE A 65 14.54 2.66 16.85
CA ILE A 65 14.25 1.51 15.98
C ILE A 65 14.96 0.25 16.48
N TYR A 66 16.23 0.37 16.89
CA TYR A 66 17.05 -0.75 17.36
C TYR A 66 16.45 -1.49 18.58
N PRO A 67 16.20 -0.83 19.73
CA PRO A 67 15.63 -1.52 20.88
C PRO A 67 14.24 -2.10 20.61
N LEU A 68 13.43 -1.46 19.74
CA LEU A 68 12.15 -2.03 19.31
C LEU A 68 12.35 -3.34 18.53
N VAL A 69 13.30 -3.39 17.60
CA VAL A 69 13.62 -4.61 16.84
C VAL A 69 14.13 -5.72 17.77
N VAL A 70 15.04 -5.39 18.68
CA VAL A 70 15.55 -6.35 19.67
C VAL A 70 14.41 -6.89 20.55
N GLN A 71 13.49 -6.03 20.99
CA GLN A 71 12.32 -6.45 21.76
C GLN A 71 11.41 -7.40 20.97
N VAL A 72 11.17 -7.12 19.69
CA VAL A 72 10.38 -8.01 18.82
C VAL A 72 11.06 -9.36 18.67
N LEU A 73 12.37 -9.38 18.39
CA LEU A 73 13.13 -10.63 18.23
C LEU A 73 13.16 -11.46 19.52
N LYS A 74 13.28 -10.81 20.69
CA LYS A 74 13.27 -11.50 21.99
C LYS A 74 11.89 -12.06 22.35
N ASN A 75 10.81 -11.31 22.10
CA ASN A 75 9.47 -11.66 22.57
C ASN A 75 8.66 -12.48 21.56
N GLU A 76 8.81 -12.22 20.25
CA GLU A 76 7.99 -12.80 19.18
C GLU A 76 8.82 -13.61 18.16
N LYS A 77 10.13 -13.73 18.37
CA LYS A 77 11.08 -14.39 17.46
C LYS A 77 11.10 -13.71 16.08
N MET A 78 11.80 -14.31 15.12
CA MET A 78 11.91 -13.76 13.75
C MET A 78 10.56 -13.69 13.03
N ILE A 79 9.70 -14.70 13.21
CA ILE A 79 8.36 -14.74 12.60
C ILE A 79 7.47 -13.59 13.07
N GLY A 80 7.72 -13.04 14.27
CA GLY A 80 7.05 -11.85 14.77
C GLY A 80 7.15 -10.64 13.84
N LEU A 81 8.22 -10.52 13.04
CA LEU A 81 8.39 -9.43 12.08
C LEU A 81 7.39 -9.46 10.91
N TRP A 82 6.87 -10.65 10.55
CA TRP A 82 5.87 -10.83 9.51
C TRP A 82 4.43 -10.75 10.01
N ARG A 83 4.26 -10.35 11.26
CA ARG A 83 2.95 -10.14 11.85
C ARG A 83 2.21 -9.03 11.10
N GLY A 84 0.99 -9.32 10.67
CA GLY A 84 0.19 -8.41 9.84
C GLY A 84 0.27 -8.69 8.33
N THR A 85 1.04 -9.70 7.90
CA THR A 85 1.10 -10.15 6.50
C THR A 85 -0.29 -10.51 5.98
N LEU A 86 -1.03 -11.37 6.70
CA LEU A 86 -2.33 -11.85 6.24
C LEU A 86 -3.37 -10.73 6.05
N PRO A 87 -3.65 -9.84 7.03
CA PRO A 87 -4.54 -8.71 6.79
C PRO A 87 -3.99 -7.73 5.74
N SER A 88 -2.67 -7.67 5.53
CA SER A 88 -2.09 -6.88 4.43
C SER A 88 -2.41 -7.46 3.05
N ILE A 89 -2.34 -8.78 2.89
CA ILE A 89 -2.70 -9.48 1.64
C ILE A 89 -4.21 -9.36 1.40
N MET A 90 -5.03 -9.61 2.43
CA MET A 90 -6.49 -9.44 2.35
C MET A 90 -6.93 -8.02 1.99
N ARG A 91 -6.10 -7.01 2.28
CA ARG A 91 -6.34 -5.63 1.84
C ARG A 91 -5.83 -5.40 0.42
N CYS A 92 -4.69 -5.99 0.06
CA CYS A 92 -4.02 -5.74 -1.21
C CYS A 92 -4.81 -6.33 -2.39
N VAL A 93 -5.08 -7.64 -2.35
CA VAL A 93 -5.66 -8.37 -3.49
C VAL A 93 -7.08 -7.85 -3.83
N PRO A 94 -8.03 -7.80 -2.89
CA PRO A 94 -9.35 -7.22 -3.17
C PRO A 94 -9.30 -5.72 -3.49
N GLY A 95 -8.30 -5.01 -2.97
CA GLY A 95 -8.16 -3.57 -3.19
C GLY A 95 -7.77 -3.21 -4.61
N VAL A 96 -6.87 -4.00 -5.21
CA VAL A 96 -6.51 -3.88 -6.62
C VAL A 96 -7.74 -4.17 -7.50
N GLY A 97 -8.47 -5.25 -7.21
CA GLY A 97 -9.67 -5.63 -7.94
C GLY A 97 -10.75 -4.55 -7.88
N MET A 98 -11.15 -4.14 -6.67
CA MET A 98 -12.16 -3.09 -6.48
C MET A 98 -11.76 -1.78 -7.15
N TYR A 99 -10.49 -1.37 -7.08
CA TYR A 99 -10.04 -0.14 -7.73
C TYR A 99 -10.22 -0.21 -9.25
N PHE A 100 -9.72 -1.26 -9.91
CA PHE A 100 -9.82 -1.38 -11.36
C PHE A 100 -11.26 -1.62 -11.83
N SER A 101 -12.05 -2.41 -11.10
CA SER A 101 -13.47 -2.61 -11.41
C SER A 101 -14.28 -1.32 -11.29
N SER A 102 -14.09 -0.56 -10.21
CA SER A 102 -14.76 0.74 -10.05
C SER A 102 -14.30 1.75 -11.08
N LEU A 103 -13.01 1.76 -11.41
CA LEU A 103 -12.47 2.64 -12.44
C LEU A 103 -13.09 2.32 -13.81
N HIS A 104 -13.11 1.04 -14.20
CA HIS A 104 -13.72 0.60 -15.44
C HIS A 104 -15.22 0.91 -15.48
N TRP A 105 -15.94 0.64 -14.39
CA TRP A 105 -17.37 0.97 -14.29
C TRP A 105 -17.63 2.47 -14.48
N LEU A 106 -16.84 3.34 -13.85
CA LEU A 106 -16.97 4.80 -13.99
C LEU A 106 -16.68 5.26 -15.43
N GLN A 107 -15.63 4.70 -16.05
CA GLN A 107 -15.25 5.03 -17.42
C GLN A 107 -16.32 4.58 -18.43
N THR A 108 -16.90 3.40 -18.27
CA THR A 108 -17.92 2.88 -19.20
C THR A 108 -19.26 3.61 -19.07
N ASN A 109 -19.66 4.02 -17.87
CA ASN A 109 -20.97 4.68 -17.66
C ASN A 109 -20.94 6.20 -17.83
N TYR A 110 -19.82 6.85 -17.51
CA TYR A 110 -19.70 8.31 -17.49
C TYR A 110 -18.59 8.85 -18.40
N GLY A 111 -17.81 7.99 -19.06
CA GLY A 111 -16.78 8.42 -20.00
C GLY A 111 -17.40 8.92 -21.29
N SER A 112 -17.23 10.22 -21.57
CA SER A 112 -17.77 10.89 -22.76
C SER A 112 -17.05 10.47 -24.07
N SER A 113 -15.90 9.80 -23.98
CA SER A 113 -15.04 9.41 -25.10
C SER A 113 -14.18 8.19 -24.75
N GLU A 114 -13.69 7.46 -25.76
CA GLU A 114 -12.76 6.33 -25.56
C GLU A 114 -11.53 6.71 -24.73
N ASP A 115 -11.13 7.98 -24.81
CA ASP A 115 -10.11 8.52 -23.91
C ASP A 115 -10.61 9.68 -23.04
N PRO A 116 -10.62 9.53 -21.70
CA PRO A 116 -11.12 10.55 -20.80
C PRO A 116 -10.27 11.83 -20.84
N SER A 117 -10.92 12.97 -20.67
CA SER A 117 -10.25 14.26 -20.44
C SER A 117 -9.39 14.22 -19.17
N PRO A 118 -8.42 15.15 -19.00
CA PRO A 118 -7.61 15.22 -17.79
C PRO A 118 -8.46 15.31 -16.52
N PHE A 119 -9.52 16.14 -16.53
CA PHE A 119 -10.41 16.32 -15.39
C PHE A 119 -11.25 15.07 -15.09
N GLU A 120 -11.84 14.44 -16.11
CA GLU A 120 -12.56 13.16 -15.94
C GLU A 120 -11.63 12.09 -15.36
N SER A 121 -10.37 12.04 -15.81
CA SER A 121 -9.36 11.11 -15.29
C SER A 121 -9.07 11.35 -13.80
N ILE A 122 -8.98 12.62 -13.37
CA ILE A 122 -8.83 12.93 -11.93
C ILE A 122 -10.07 12.46 -11.16
N CYS A 123 -11.27 12.81 -11.63
CA CYS A 123 -12.52 12.46 -10.97
C CYS A 123 -12.70 10.95 -10.83
N PHE A 124 -12.52 10.19 -11.91
CA PHE A 124 -12.61 8.73 -11.88
C PHE A 124 -11.57 8.11 -10.94
N GLY A 125 -10.34 8.61 -10.96
CA GLY A 125 -9.28 8.14 -10.08
C GLY A 125 -9.55 8.42 -8.60
N VAL A 126 -10.13 9.58 -8.27
CA VAL A 126 -10.53 9.97 -6.90
C VAL A 126 -11.73 9.12 -6.43
N LEU A 127 -12.76 8.98 -7.26
CA LEU A 127 -13.99 8.26 -6.92
C LEU A 127 -13.72 6.76 -6.75
N ALA A 128 -13.04 6.12 -7.71
CA ALA A 128 -12.67 4.70 -7.61
C ALA A 128 -11.80 4.42 -6.37
N ARG A 129 -10.87 5.34 -6.04
CA ARG A 129 -10.02 5.19 -4.86
C ARG A 129 -10.77 5.41 -3.56
N SER A 130 -11.75 6.31 -3.55
CA SER A 130 -12.60 6.58 -2.39
C SER A 130 -13.52 5.39 -2.09
N PHE A 131 -14.15 4.82 -3.12
CA PHE A 131 -14.98 3.63 -2.99
C PHE A 131 -14.17 2.44 -2.45
N SER A 132 -13.08 2.06 -3.14
CA SER A 132 -12.22 0.95 -2.70
C SER A 132 -11.60 1.19 -1.30
N GLY A 133 -11.24 2.43 -0.99
CA GLY A 133 -10.69 2.83 0.31
C GLY A 133 -11.68 2.72 1.45
N ALA A 134 -12.94 3.11 1.23
CA ALA A 134 -14.01 3.00 2.22
C ALA A 134 -14.36 1.53 2.51
N THR A 135 -14.55 0.73 1.46
CA THR A 135 -14.88 -0.71 1.60
C THR A 135 -13.80 -1.50 2.33
N LEU A 136 -12.52 -1.17 2.10
CA LEU A 136 -11.38 -1.84 2.75
C LEU A 136 -10.91 -1.21 4.06
N LEU A 137 -11.64 -0.22 4.57
CA LEU A 137 -11.26 0.43 5.82
C LEU A 137 -11.27 -0.52 7.02
N PRO A 138 -12.27 -1.41 7.19
CA PRO A 138 -12.26 -2.41 8.27
C PRO A 138 -11.00 -3.29 8.25
N VAL A 139 -10.57 -3.73 7.05
CA VAL A 139 -9.36 -4.54 6.87
C VAL A 139 -8.10 -3.72 7.19
N THR A 140 -8.11 -2.42 6.89
CA THR A 140 -7.00 -1.52 7.24
C THR A 140 -6.90 -1.33 8.76
N VAL A 141 -8.03 -1.14 9.46
CA VAL A 141 -8.05 -1.07 10.93
C VAL A 141 -7.57 -2.39 11.54
N LEU A 142 -8.06 -3.51 11.02
CA LEU A 142 -7.62 -4.86 11.42
C LEU A 142 -6.10 -5.01 11.28
N LYS A 143 -5.52 -4.64 10.13
CA LYS A 143 -4.06 -4.66 9.90
C LYS A 143 -3.33 -3.89 10.99
N THR A 144 -3.69 -2.61 11.21
CA THR A 144 -2.96 -1.75 12.15
C THR A 144 -3.01 -2.26 13.59
N ARG A 145 -4.14 -2.81 14.03
CA ARG A 145 -4.27 -3.42 15.37
C ARG A 145 -3.49 -4.72 15.47
N TYR A 146 -3.53 -5.54 14.43
CA TYR A 146 -2.79 -6.80 14.40
C TYR A 146 -1.28 -6.59 14.48
N GLU A 147 -0.75 -5.51 13.91
CA GLU A 147 0.67 -5.16 14.01
C GLU A 147 1.10 -4.69 15.41
N VAL A 148 0.19 -4.07 16.17
CA VAL A 148 0.49 -3.44 17.46
C VAL A 148 0.20 -4.35 18.65
N PHE A 149 -0.98 -4.94 18.73
CA PHE A 149 -1.40 -5.71 19.91
C PHE A 149 -0.89 -7.13 19.78
N ILE A 150 0.00 -7.61 20.65
CA ILE A 150 0.38 -9.03 20.70
C ILE A 150 -0.85 -9.83 21.13
N ILE A 151 -1.43 -10.56 20.19
CA ILE A 151 -2.63 -11.34 20.42
C ILE A 151 -2.26 -12.81 20.21
N ASN A 152 -2.26 -13.60 21.28
CA ASN A 152 -1.90 -15.02 21.31
C ASN A 152 -2.97 -15.95 20.73
N PHE A 153 -3.62 -15.57 19.62
CA PHE A 153 -4.66 -16.42 19.01
C PHE A 153 -4.11 -17.12 17.77
N PHE A 154 -4.14 -18.46 17.81
CA PHE A 154 -3.75 -19.34 16.72
C PHE A 154 -4.71 -19.29 15.51
N VAL A 155 -5.90 -18.70 15.66
CA VAL A 155 -6.95 -18.73 14.63
C VAL A 155 -7.38 -17.31 14.23
N LEU A 156 -7.18 -16.97 12.94
CA LEU A 156 -7.56 -15.67 12.35
C LEU A 156 -9.04 -15.32 12.58
N ARG A 157 -9.93 -16.31 12.50
CA ARG A 157 -11.38 -16.14 12.66
C ARG A 157 -11.76 -15.63 14.05
N GLU A 158 -11.09 -16.12 15.09
CA GLU A 158 -11.27 -15.68 16.48
C GLU A 158 -10.87 -14.20 16.63
N VAL A 159 -9.73 -13.83 16.04
CA VAL A 159 -9.20 -12.46 16.07
C VAL A 159 -10.13 -11.50 15.34
N ILE A 160 -10.58 -11.87 14.14
CA ILE A 160 -11.52 -11.06 13.36
C ILE A 160 -12.83 -10.90 14.15
N LYS A 161 -13.46 -11.98 14.59
CA LYS A 161 -14.71 -11.91 15.38
C LYS A 161 -14.54 -11.03 16.61
N LYS A 162 -13.46 -11.21 17.38
CA LYS A 162 -13.22 -10.45 18.61
C LYS A 162 -12.92 -8.98 18.34
N ILE A 163 -12.18 -8.66 17.28
CA ILE A 163 -11.96 -7.27 16.85
C ILE A 163 -13.28 -6.66 16.38
N PHE A 164 -14.08 -7.35 15.59
CA PHE A 164 -15.41 -6.88 15.18
C PHE A 164 -16.38 -6.73 16.36
N CYS A 165 -16.28 -7.55 17.41
CA CYS A 165 -17.09 -7.38 18.62
C CYS A 165 -16.57 -6.24 19.52
N ILE A 166 -15.26 -6.02 19.60
CA ILE A 166 -14.64 -4.96 20.41
C ILE A 166 -14.81 -3.59 19.74
N LEU A 167 -14.73 -3.53 18.40
CA LEU A 167 -14.97 -2.31 17.66
C LEU A 167 -16.46 -2.20 17.38
N ASN A 168 -17.09 -1.17 17.96
CA ASN A 168 -18.36 -0.71 17.41
C ASN A 168 -18.18 -0.38 15.91
N THR A 169 -19.26 -0.41 15.12
CA THR A 169 -19.22 -0.14 13.66
C THR A 169 -18.51 1.17 13.33
N ILE A 170 -18.68 2.19 14.17
CA ILE A 170 -18.00 3.49 14.08
C ILE A 170 -16.47 3.38 14.21
N GLY A 171 -15.99 2.45 15.03
CA GLY A 171 -14.55 2.18 15.23
C GLY A 171 -13.88 1.57 14.01
N LEU A 172 -14.61 0.75 13.22
CA LEU A 172 -14.09 0.11 12.00
C LEU A 172 -13.84 1.11 10.88
N PHE A 173 -14.57 2.23 10.89
CA PHE A 173 -14.39 3.32 9.94
C PHE A 173 -13.58 4.50 10.52
N SER A 174 -12.95 4.31 11.69
CA SER A 174 -12.09 5.34 12.26
C SER A 174 -10.86 5.59 11.38
N GLY A 175 -10.60 6.87 11.12
CA GLY A 175 -9.52 7.29 10.23
C GLY A 175 -9.86 7.22 8.74
N LEU A 176 -11.14 7.14 8.34
CA LEU A 176 -11.57 7.24 6.94
C LEU A 176 -11.10 8.54 6.29
N ILE A 177 -11.44 9.69 6.89
CA ILE A 177 -11.10 11.01 6.37
C ILE A 177 -9.59 11.17 6.12
N PRO A 178 -8.69 10.94 7.10
CA PRO A 178 -7.25 11.07 6.85
C PRO A 178 -6.71 9.99 5.90
N THR A 179 -7.42 8.86 5.72
CA THR A 179 -7.08 7.88 4.69
C THR A 179 -7.42 8.40 3.29
N LEU A 180 -8.63 8.91 3.09
CA LEU A 180 -9.11 9.40 1.81
C LEU A 180 -8.37 10.65 1.35
N LEU A 181 -8.18 11.62 2.26
CA LEU A 181 -7.45 12.86 1.97
C LEU A 181 -6.03 12.61 1.48
N ARG A 182 -5.40 11.53 1.98
CA ARG A 182 -4.07 11.11 1.55
C ARG A 182 -4.08 10.30 0.24
N ASP A 183 -5.01 9.36 0.10
CA ASP A 183 -4.95 8.34 -0.97
C ASP A 183 -5.70 8.77 -2.24
N ALA A 184 -6.83 9.45 -2.12
CA ALA A 184 -7.71 9.75 -3.24
C ALA A 184 -7.14 10.82 -4.20
N PRO A 185 -6.61 11.97 -3.72
CA PRO A 185 -6.04 12.97 -4.62
C PRO A 185 -4.85 12.45 -5.42
N PHE A 186 -3.99 11.65 -4.77
CA PHE A 186 -2.84 11.04 -5.43
C PHE A 186 -3.26 10.09 -6.56
N SER A 187 -4.32 9.30 -6.34
CA SER A 187 -4.87 8.40 -7.35
C SER A 187 -5.42 9.15 -8.57
N GLY A 188 -6.15 10.26 -8.35
CA GLY A 188 -6.66 11.09 -9.44
C GLY A 188 -5.55 11.71 -10.29
N ILE A 189 -4.56 12.33 -9.65
CA ILE A 189 -3.41 12.93 -10.34
C ILE A 189 -2.62 11.85 -11.10
N TYR A 190 -2.39 10.69 -10.47
CA TYR A 190 -1.70 9.57 -11.12
C TYR A 190 -2.44 9.12 -12.38
N LEU A 191 -3.76 8.95 -12.31
CA LEU A 191 -4.56 8.53 -13.45
C LEU A 191 -4.56 9.59 -14.57
N MET A 192 -4.64 10.87 -14.23
CA MET A 192 -4.50 11.96 -15.20
C MET A 192 -3.18 11.89 -15.95
N PHE A 193 -2.06 11.78 -15.24
CA PHE A 193 -0.75 11.67 -15.89
C PHE A 193 -0.67 10.42 -16.77
N TYR A 194 -1.20 9.30 -16.30
CA TYR A 194 -1.25 8.07 -17.06
C TYR A 194 -2.03 8.23 -18.37
N THR A 195 -3.23 8.81 -18.34
CA THR A 195 -4.07 8.98 -19.53
C THR A 195 -3.48 10.00 -20.50
N GLN A 196 -2.93 11.12 -20.01
CA GLN A 196 -2.26 12.10 -20.87
C GLN A 196 -1.02 11.52 -21.54
N THR A 197 -0.20 10.78 -20.80
CA THR A 197 0.99 10.15 -21.36
C THR A 197 0.60 9.10 -22.39
N LYS A 198 -0.41 8.27 -22.11
CA LYS A 198 -0.91 7.26 -23.05
C LYS A 198 -1.36 7.88 -24.38
N LYS A 199 -2.02 9.05 -24.35
CA LYS A 199 -2.42 9.82 -25.54
C LYS A 199 -1.25 10.35 -26.37
N MET A 200 -0.13 10.67 -25.73
CA MET A 200 1.06 11.19 -26.40
C MET A 200 1.92 10.09 -27.03
N VAL A 201 1.75 8.84 -26.60
CA VAL A 201 2.56 7.67 -27.02
C VAL A 201 1.94 6.86 -28.20
N PRO A 202 1.33 7.52 -29.22
CA PRO A 202 1.30 6.94 -30.57
C PRO A 202 2.28 7.54 -31.60
N LEU A 203 3.08 8.58 -31.27
CA LEU A 203 3.84 9.34 -32.28
C LEU A 203 5.37 9.38 -32.15
N CYS A 204 5.95 8.84 -31.08
CA CYS A 204 7.40 8.68 -31.00
C CYS A 204 7.71 7.23 -30.72
N GLU A 205 8.33 6.56 -31.71
CA GLU A 205 9.15 5.39 -31.44
C GLU A 205 10.01 5.69 -30.23
N PHE A 206 9.99 4.76 -29.27
CA PHE A 206 10.78 4.77 -28.04
C PHE A 206 12.27 4.51 -28.34
N HIS A 207 12.72 4.95 -29.52
CA HIS A 207 14.06 4.78 -30.02
C HIS A 207 14.78 6.12 -29.95
N CYS A 208 16.02 6.03 -29.48
CA CYS A 208 16.99 7.08 -29.35
C CYS A 208 16.96 7.89 -28.03
N ILE A 209 18.16 7.91 -27.43
CA ILE A 209 18.69 8.85 -26.44
C ILE A 209 18.25 8.65 -24.97
N PHE A 210 19.03 7.91 -24.16
CA PHE A 210 19.99 8.51 -23.21
C PHE A 210 20.57 7.51 -22.19
N SER A 211 21.86 7.69 -21.90
CA SER A 211 22.78 6.88 -21.08
C SER A 211 22.40 6.53 -19.63
N ALA A 212 23.12 5.55 -19.06
CA ALA A 212 23.16 5.15 -17.64
C ALA A 212 23.15 6.34 -16.64
N LEU A 213 23.75 7.47 -16.99
CA LEU A 213 23.81 8.69 -16.18
C LEU A 213 22.46 9.41 -16.03
N VAL A 214 21.62 9.46 -17.08
CA VAL A 214 20.25 10.00 -16.96
C VAL A 214 19.38 9.07 -16.10
N TYR A 215 19.64 7.77 -16.11
CA TYR A 215 18.90 6.81 -15.27
C TYR A 215 19.27 6.90 -13.79
N ILE A 216 20.56 7.07 -13.45
CA ILE A 216 21.00 7.35 -12.07
C ILE A 216 20.43 8.70 -11.59
N ASN A 217 20.46 9.73 -12.44
CA ASN A 217 19.87 11.04 -12.12
C ASN A 217 18.34 10.96 -11.93
N LYS A 218 17.63 10.14 -12.70
CA LYS A 218 16.18 9.87 -12.51
C LYS A 218 15.89 9.13 -11.20
N PHE A 219 16.73 8.18 -10.79
CA PHE A 219 16.60 7.50 -9.50
C PHE A 219 16.85 8.46 -8.33
N HIS A 220 17.88 9.31 -8.41
CA HIS A 220 18.14 10.35 -7.40
C HIS A 220 17.01 11.39 -7.33
N PHE A 221 16.46 11.80 -8.47
CA PHE A 221 15.33 12.71 -8.52
C PHE A 221 14.06 12.08 -7.92
N SER A 222 13.76 10.84 -8.28
CA SER A 222 12.63 10.07 -7.74
C SER A 222 12.73 9.84 -6.23
N THR A 223 13.93 9.53 -5.73
CA THR A 223 14.16 9.35 -4.28
C THR A 223 14.04 10.68 -3.52
N LYS A 224 14.53 11.80 -4.05
CA LYS A 224 14.35 13.14 -3.47
C LYS A 224 12.87 13.53 -3.41
N ILE A 225 12.12 13.38 -4.50
CA ILE A 225 10.66 13.62 -4.53
C ILE A 225 9.96 12.73 -3.51
N THR A 226 10.35 11.46 -3.43
CA THR A 226 9.78 10.52 -2.47
C THR A 226 10.01 10.99 -1.04
N ILE A 227 11.21 11.42 -0.68
CA ILE A 227 11.51 11.93 0.66
C ILE A 227 10.68 13.18 0.97
N LEU A 228 10.63 14.14 0.03
CA LEU A 228 9.87 15.38 0.17
C LEU A 228 8.36 15.11 0.33
N ASN A 229 7.78 14.27 -0.53
CA ASN A 229 6.38 13.89 -0.43
C ASN A 229 6.07 13.19 0.90
N ASN A 230 6.99 12.35 1.38
CA ASN A 230 6.82 11.72 2.69
C ASN A 230 6.86 12.74 3.82
N PHE A 231 7.59 13.85 3.73
CA PHE A 231 7.57 14.90 4.74
C PHE A 231 6.17 15.53 4.86
N TYR A 232 5.53 15.87 3.73
CA TYR A 232 4.19 16.46 3.70
C TYR A 232 3.07 15.50 4.12
N LEU A 233 3.14 14.24 3.69
CA LEU A 233 2.07 13.25 3.97
C LEU A 233 2.15 12.66 5.39
N LYS A 234 3.32 12.75 6.02
CA LYS A 234 3.59 12.05 7.29
C LYS A 234 2.69 12.46 8.45
N PRO A 235 2.34 13.74 8.67
CA PRO A 235 1.41 14.13 9.72
C PRO A 235 0.05 13.42 9.59
N ALA A 236 -0.52 13.40 8.38
CA ALA A 236 -1.79 12.72 8.09
C ALA A 236 -1.70 11.21 8.37
N ASP A 237 -0.55 10.59 8.08
CA ASP A 237 -0.32 9.18 8.39
C ASP A 237 -0.26 8.88 9.89
N VAL A 238 0.38 9.74 10.69
CA VAL A 238 0.43 9.56 12.14
C VAL A 238 -0.97 9.71 12.74
N ILE A 239 -1.72 10.73 12.31
CA ILE A 239 -3.10 10.97 12.76
C ILE A 239 -3.98 9.78 12.42
N LYS A 240 -3.96 9.32 11.16
CA LYS A 240 -4.67 8.11 10.72
C LYS A 240 -4.36 6.92 11.63
N THR A 241 -3.08 6.59 11.83
CA THR A 241 -2.70 5.42 12.62
C THR A 241 -3.16 5.55 14.08
N LYS A 242 -3.09 6.73 14.68
CA LYS A 242 -3.57 6.96 16.06
C LYS A 242 -5.09 6.78 16.17
N MET A 243 -5.85 7.32 15.23
CA MET A 243 -7.31 7.15 15.16
C MET A 243 -7.70 5.68 15.01
N GLN A 244 -7.01 4.93 14.14
CA GLN A 244 -7.27 3.50 13.90
C GLN A 244 -6.94 2.62 15.13
N LEU A 245 -5.88 2.97 15.87
CA LEU A 245 -5.50 2.23 17.08
C LEU A 245 -6.42 2.53 18.27
N TYR A 246 -6.74 3.80 18.53
CA TYR A 246 -7.54 4.22 19.69
C TYR A 246 -8.70 5.15 19.28
N PRO A 247 -9.76 4.61 18.65
CA PRO A 247 -10.87 5.41 18.13
C PRO A 247 -11.64 6.17 19.21
N GLN A 248 -11.70 5.66 20.44
CA GLN A 248 -12.34 6.37 21.56
C GLN A 248 -11.55 7.59 22.06
N LYS A 249 -10.20 7.52 22.03
CA LYS A 249 -9.33 8.66 22.43
C LYS A 249 -9.18 9.67 21.30
N TYR A 250 -9.05 9.18 20.06
CA TYR A 250 -8.81 9.98 18.87
C TYR A 250 -10.03 9.88 17.95
N ASN A 251 -11.13 10.50 18.38
CA ASN A 251 -12.43 10.41 17.72
C ASN A 251 -12.52 11.26 16.43
N THR A 252 -11.91 12.43 16.42
CA THR A 252 -11.94 13.39 15.30
C THR A 252 -10.52 13.83 14.93
N VAL A 253 -10.35 14.29 13.68
CA VAL A 253 -9.05 14.75 13.16
C VAL A 253 -8.50 15.92 13.99
N PRO A 254 -9.27 16.98 14.31
CA PRO A 254 -8.75 18.09 15.11
C PRO A 254 -8.34 17.66 16.53
N VAL A 255 -9.17 16.84 17.19
CA VAL A 255 -8.83 16.28 18.52
C VAL A 255 -7.56 15.45 18.45
N ALA A 256 -7.38 14.66 17.39
CA ALA A 256 -6.18 13.87 17.20
C ALA A 256 -4.92 14.72 16.97
N VAL A 257 -5.01 15.80 16.20
CA VAL A 257 -3.92 16.76 16.01
C VAL A 257 -3.53 17.39 17.34
N THR A 258 -4.49 17.93 18.08
CA THR A 258 -4.26 18.62 19.36
C THR A 258 -3.63 17.67 20.39
N LEU A 259 -4.13 16.44 20.50
CA LEU A 259 -3.59 15.45 21.44
C LEU A 259 -2.18 15.00 21.06
N VAL A 260 -1.89 14.79 19.76
CA VAL A 260 -0.53 14.41 19.32
C VAL A 260 0.47 15.54 19.60
N PHE A 261 0.06 16.78 19.35
CA PHE A 261 0.88 17.95 19.64
C PHE A 261 1.09 18.14 21.14
N LYS A 262 0.06 17.94 21.98
CA LYS A 262 0.19 18.02 23.44
C LYS A 262 1.09 16.93 24.02
N ASP A 263 0.99 15.69 23.50
CA ASP A 263 1.73 14.54 24.04
C ASP A 263 3.22 14.55 23.63
N ASN A 264 3.58 15.00 22.40
CA ASN A 264 4.95 14.88 21.87
C ASN A 264 5.47 16.10 21.07
N GLY A 265 4.72 17.20 21.04
CA GLY A 265 5.02 18.35 20.21
C GLY A 265 5.06 18.02 18.70
N VAL A 266 5.78 18.86 17.94
CA VAL A 266 5.94 18.71 16.49
C VAL A 266 6.62 17.39 16.10
N ARG A 267 7.53 16.89 16.94
CA ARG A 267 8.26 15.62 16.70
C ARG A 267 7.31 14.42 16.65
N GLY A 268 6.17 14.48 17.34
CA GLY A 268 5.13 13.44 17.33
C GLY A 268 4.64 13.09 15.93
N PHE A 269 4.50 14.09 15.05
CA PHE A 269 4.03 13.92 13.68
C PHE A 269 5.02 13.20 12.78
N PHE A 270 6.31 13.13 13.14
CA PHE A 270 7.35 12.52 12.33
C PHE A 270 7.81 11.14 12.84
N ILE A 271 7.18 10.61 13.90
CA ILE A 271 7.51 9.30 14.47
C ILE A 271 7.30 8.18 13.43
N GLY A 272 8.34 7.37 13.21
CA GLY A 272 8.34 6.31 12.20
C GLY A 272 8.51 6.81 10.77
N MET A 273 9.17 7.96 10.57
CA MET A 273 9.56 8.44 9.24
C MET A 273 10.66 7.56 8.62
N VAL A 274 11.67 7.18 9.41
CA VAL A 274 12.82 6.39 8.91
C VAL A 274 12.39 5.05 8.29
N PRO A 275 11.62 4.17 8.97
CA PRO A 275 11.22 2.89 8.36
C PRO A 275 10.37 3.09 7.10
N ARG A 276 9.61 4.20 7.03
CA ARG A 276 8.79 4.53 5.85
C ARG A 276 9.65 4.95 4.66
N VAL A 277 10.64 5.82 4.88
CA VAL A 277 11.55 6.26 3.82
C VAL A 277 12.34 5.06 3.30
N VAL A 278 12.92 4.25 4.20
CA VAL A 278 13.64 3.01 3.84
C VAL A 278 12.75 2.10 2.97
N ARG A 279 11.52 1.81 3.41
CA ARG A 279 10.57 0.99 2.64
C ARG A 279 10.32 1.56 1.25
N ARG A 280 10.04 2.87 1.14
CA ARG A 280 9.74 3.51 -0.15
C ARG A 280 10.94 3.50 -1.09
N THR A 281 12.14 3.76 -0.58
CA THR A 281 13.38 3.71 -1.35
C THR A 281 13.65 2.30 -1.85
N LEU A 282 13.51 1.28 -1.00
CA LEU A 282 13.71 -0.12 -1.41
C LEU A 282 12.67 -0.59 -2.42
N MET A 283 11.40 -0.19 -2.26
CA MET A 283 10.36 -0.47 -3.26
C MET A 283 10.68 0.18 -4.62
N ALA A 284 11.14 1.42 -4.64
CA ALA A 284 11.53 2.10 -5.86
C ALA A 284 12.75 1.44 -6.52
N ALA A 285 13.75 1.06 -5.73
CA ALA A 285 14.93 0.32 -6.20
C ALA A 285 14.53 -1.03 -6.81
N MET A 286 13.65 -1.79 -6.14
CA MET A 286 13.13 -3.06 -6.64
C MET A 286 12.35 -2.89 -7.95
N ALA A 287 11.44 -1.91 -8.03
CA ALA A 287 10.69 -1.66 -9.25
C ALA A 287 11.62 -1.36 -10.43
N TRP A 288 12.70 -0.61 -10.17
CA TRP A 288 13.70 -0.29 -11.17
C TRP A 288 14.54 -1.51 -11.59
N THR A 289 15.02 -2.32 -10.63
CA THR A 289 15.82 -3.51 -10.97
C THR A 289 15.01 -4.52 -11.77
N VAL A 290 13.74 -4.75 -11.41
CA VAL A 290 12.83 -5.62 -12.16
C VAL A 290 12.61 -5.07 -13.57
N TYR A 291 12.34 -3.78 -13.71
CA TYR A 291 12.17 -3.13 -15.01
C TYR A 291 13.41 -3.30 -15.91
N GLU A 292 14.61 -3.09 -15.36
CA GLU A 292 15.85 -3.24 -16.11
C GLU A 292 16.06 -4.69 -16.57
N GLN A 293 15.76 -5.68 -15.72
CA GLN A 293 15.85 -7.08 -16.11
C GLN A 293 14.86 -7.42 -17.22
N VAL A 294 13.61 -6.96 -17.11
CA VAL A 294 12.59 -7.19 -18.14
C VAL A 294 13.02 -6.63 -19.49
N ILE A 295 13.58 -5.42 -19.53
CA ILE A 295 14.09 -4.82 -20.78
C ILE A 295 15.26 -5.61 -21.36
N ARG A 296 16.20 -6.04 -20.51
CA ARG A 296 17.33 -6.88 -20.95
C ARG A 296 16.84 -8.19 -21.57
N TYR A 297 15.89 -8.87 -20.93
CA TYR A 297 15.31 -10.10 -21.45
C TYR A 297 14.47 -9.90 -22.71
N ALA A 298 13.83 -8.73 -22.86
CA ALA A 298 13.06 -8.39 -24.05
C ALA A 298 13.93 -7.99 -25.27
N GLY A 299 15.25 -7.96 -25.14
CA GLY A 299 16.17 -7.59 -26.23
C GLY A 299 16.08 -6.12 -26.65
N LEU A 300 15.48 -5.26 -25.83
CA LEU A 300 15.28 -3.83 -26.09
C LEU A 300 16.48 -2.98 -25.62
N LYS A 301 17.69 -3.57 -25.61
CA LYS A 301 18.91 -2.95 -25.08
C LYS A 301 20.10 -3.23 -25.97
#